data_AF-A0A452XWL5-F1
#
_entry.id   AF-A0A452XWL5-F1
#
_cell.length_a   1.000
_cell.length_b   1.000
_cell.length_c   1.000
_cell.angle_alpha   90.00
_cell.angle_beta   90.00
_cell.angle_gamma   90.00
#
_symmetry.space_group_name_H-M   'P 1'
#
loop_
_entity.id
_entity.type
_entity.pdbx_description
1 polymer ?
#
loop_
_entity_poly.entity_id
_entity_poly.type
_entity_poly.pdbx_seq_one_letter_code
_entity_poly.pdbx_strand_id
1 'polypeptide(L)'
;MEEELARAVVVTVVGSHQAAHLAAAAGVIVEEFDLAPLDMSIREFFLEDFLVLCRLEELRNRLLRRGRAGTDQFDLLFKPWSRHTQATGISMPFVIPLALRGVPVNAWTWRTADVLLPGLGLVVKVAAATEARSDMAGFRVCLRTDYLAR
;
A
#
# COMPACT_ATOMS: atom_id res chain seq x y z
N MET A 1 -19.53 6.02 5.69
CA MET A 1 -18.10 5.88 5.30
C MET A 1 -17.95 5.39 3.86
N GLU A 2 -18.22 4.12 3.50
CA GLU A 2 -18.08 3.71 2.08
C GLU A 2 -19.05 4.44 1.13
N GLU A 3 -20.30 4.66 1.53
CA GLU A 3 -21.27 5.42 0.74
C GLU A 3 -20.92 6.91 0.58
N GLU A 4 -20.10 7.44 1.48
CA GLU A 4 -19.57 8.81 1.39
C GLU A 4 -18.34 8.84 0.48
N LEU A 5 -17.47 7.83 0.58
CA LEU A 5 -16.30 7.66 -0.29
C LEU A 5 -16.69 7.32 -1.73
N ALA A 6 -17.84 6.69 -1.96
CA ALA A 6 -18.41 6.50 -3.29
C ALA A 6 -18.64 7.84 -4.01
N ARG A 7 -18.88 8.91 -3.25
CA ARG A 7 -19.03 10.30 -3.75
C ARG A 7 -17.73 11.10 -3.70
N ALA A 8 -16.61 10.47 -3.34
CA ALA A 8 -15.33 11.13 -3.25
C ALA A 8 -14.64 11.26 -4.62
N VAL A 9 -13.87 12.32 -4.74
CA VAL A 9 -12.96 12.61 -5.85
C VAL A 9 -11.57 12.74 -5.26
N VAL A 10 -10.62 11.98 -5.82
CA VAL A 10 -9.21 12.12 -5.48
C VAL A 10 -8.64 13.24 -6.36
N VAL A 11 -7.87 14.12 -5.73
CA VAL A 11 -7.24 15.26 -6.39
C VAL A 11 -5.73 15.08 -6.35
N THR A 12 -5.13 15.09 -7.54
CA THR A 12 -3.67 15.16 -7.70
C THR A 12 -3.30 16.58 -8.12
N VAL A 13 -2.34 17.18 -7.44
CA VAL A 13 -1.76 18.47 -7.84
C VAL A 13 -0.71 18.23 -8.92
N VAL A 14 -0.71 19.06 -9.96
CA VAL A 14 0.32 19.09 -10.99
C VAL A 14 0.90 20.50 -11.03
N GLY A 15 2.22 20.62 -10.90
CA GLY A 15 2.91 21.92 -10.85
C GLY A 15 3.42 22.24 -9.44
N SER A 16 3.19 23.47 -8.97
CA SER A 16 3.75 23.92 -7.69
C SER A 16 2.95 23.41 -6.48
N HIS A 17 3.38 22.29 -5.90
CA HIS A 17 2.78 21.75 -4.66
C HIS A 17 2.90 22.71 -3.46
N GLN A 18 3.89 23.61 -3.45
CA GLN A 18 4.00 24.63 -2.40
C GLN A 18 2.89 25.69 -2.47
N ALA A 19 2.43 26.02 -3.68
CA ALA A 19 1.32 26.94 -3.89
C ALA A 19 -0.04 26.27 -3.65
N ALA A 20 -0.16 24.98 -3.96
CA ALA A 20 -1.39 24.20 -3.86
C ALA A 20 -1.65 23.66 -2.43
N HIS A 21 -1.68 24.53 -1.42
CA HIS A 21 -2.09 24.15 -0.07
C HIS A 21 -3.62 23.93 0.00
N LEU A 22 -4.09 23.20 1.02
CA LEU A 22 -5.49 22.76 1.16
C LEU A 22 -6.52 23.88 0.90
N ALA A 23 -6.31 25.07 1.47
CA ALA A 23 -7.21 26.21 1.32
C ALA A 23 -7.21 26.79 -0.11
N ALA A 24 -6.05 26.87 -0.77
CA ALA A 24 -5.95 27.29 -2.16
C ALA A 24 -6.63 26.29 -3.09
N ALA A 25 -6.39 24.99 -2.91
CA ALA A 25 -7.05 23.95 -3.69
C ALA A 25 -8.58 23.98 -3.48
N ALA A 26 -9.05 24.19 -2.24
CA ALA A 26 -10.47 24.38 -1.96
C ALA A 26 -11.05 25.58 -2.71
N GLY A 27 -10.35 26.72 -2.64
CA GLY A 27 -10.77 27.97 -3.28
C GLY A 27 -10.93 27.83 -4.79
N VAL A 28 -9.95 27.23 -5.45
CA VAL A 28 -9.99 26.97 -6.91
C VAL A 28 -11.20 26.12 -7.28
N ILE A 29 -11.49 25.07 -6.50
CA ILE A 29 -12.64 24.20 -6.78
C ILE A 29 -13.96 24.94 -6.52
N VAL A 30 -14.06 25.75 -5.46
CA VAL A 30 -15.26 26.55 -5.17
C VAL A 30 -15.52 27.56 -6.27
N GLU A 31 -14.49 28.29 -6.69
CA GLU A 31 -14.59 29.35 -7.70
C GLU A 31 -14.89 28.79 -9.08
N GLU A 32 -14.18 27.75 -9.52
CA GLU A 32 -14.32 27.22 -10.87
C GLU A 32 -15.62 26.44 -11.09
N PHE A 33 -16.20 25.86 -10.03
CA PHE A 33 -17.43 25.08 -10.10
C PHE A 33 -18.67 25.76 -9.50
N ASP A 34 -18.53 27.00 -9.00
CA ASP A 34 -19.59 27.78 -8.36
C ASP A 34 -20.29 26.98 -7.24
N LEU A 35 -19.50 26.54 -6.26
CA LEU A 35 -19.96 25.65 -5.18
C LEU A 35 -20.27 26.44 -3.90
N ALA A 36 -21.32 26.05 -3.16
CA ALA A 36 -21.48 26.59 -1.82
C ALA A 36 -20.42 26.00 -0.87
N PRO A 37 -19.98 26.74 0.18
CA PRO A 37 -18.95 26.27 1.13
C PRO A 37 -19.29 24.95 1.82
N LEU A 38 -20.57 24.62 1.88
CA LEU A 38 -21.06 23.40 2.49
C LEU A 38 -21.06 22.24 1.48
N ASP A 39 -21.14 22.47 0.16
CA ASP A 39 -21.39 21.41 -0.85
C ASP A 39 -20.29 20.38 -0.99
N MET A 40 -19.10 20.70 -0.51
CA MET A 40 -17.99 19.78 -0.45
C MET A 40 -17.17 19.96 0.83
N SER A 41 -16.41 18.93 1.17
CA SER A 41 -15.30 19.04 2.12
C SER A 41 -14.03 18.48 1.49
N ILE A 42 -12.91 19.19 1.65
CA ILE A 42 -11.60 18.75 1.18
C ILE A 42 -10.73 18.37 2.37
N ARG A 43 -9.96 17.30 2.22
CA ARG A 43 -9.04 16.77 3.24
C ARG A 43 -7.71 16.42 2.60
N GLU A 44 -6.63 16.53 3.35
CA GLU A 44 -5.34 15.98 2.94
C GLU A 44 -5.44 14.46 2.80
N PHE A 45 -4.84 13.92 1.73
CA PHE A 45 -4.91 12.50 1.42
C PHE A 45 -3.53 11.96 1.03
N PHE A 46 -2.90 11.30 1.99
CA PHE A 46 -1.56 10.74 1.85
C PHE A 46 -1.50 9.75 0.66
N LEU A 47 -0.45 9.87 -0.18
CA LEU A 47 -0.17 9.20 -1.48
C LEU A 47 -0.73 9.88 -2.74
N GLU A 48 -1.74 10.73 -2.66
CA GLU A 48 -1.98 11.76 -3.69
C GLU A 48 -1.75 13.13 -3.03
N ASP A 49 -2.67 14.08 -3.17
CA ASP A 49 -2.58 15.37 -2.46
C ASP A 49 -3.84 15.61 -1.62
N PHE A 50 -5.03 15.49 -2.22
CA PHE A 50 -6.29 15.76 -1.53
C PHE A 50 -7.41 14.77 -1.87
N LEU A 51 -8.37 14.68 -0.95
CA LEU A 51 -9.63 13.97 -1.11
C LEU A 51 -10.78 14.96 -0.95
N VAL A 52 -11.60 15.07 -1.99
CA VAL A 52 -12.80 15.92 -1.99
C VAL A 52 -14.03 15.03 -1.82
N LEU A 53 -14.75 15.23 -0.72
CA LEU A 53 -16.02 14.59 -0.43
C LEU A 53 -17.15 15.50 -0.91
N CYS A 54 -17.85 15.05 -1.94
CA CYS A 54 -19.00 15.76 -2.48
C CYS A 54 -20.27 15.37 -1.69
N ARG A 55 -21.11 16.35 -1.34
CA ARG A 55 -22.41 16.04 -0.72
C ARG A 55 -23.33 15.26 -1.68
N LEU A 56 -23.35 15.72 -2.94
CA LEU A 56 -24.23 15.24 -4.00
C LEU A 56 -23.42 14.51 -5.08
N GLU A 57 -24.03 13.48 -5.68
CA GLU A 57 -23.40 12.70 -6.74
C GLU A 57 -23.29 13.53 -8.04
N GLU A 58 -24.22 14.45 -8.27
CA GLU A 58 -24.20 15.38 -9.39
C GLU A 58 -22.95 16.27 -9.37
N LEU A 59 -22.56 16.73 -8.18
CA LEU A 59 -21.37 17.55 -7.98
C LEU A 59 -20.10 16.75 -8.27
N ARG A 60 -20.00 15.53 -7.74
CA ARG A 60 -18.92 14.59 -8.06
C ARG A 60 -18.82 14.38 -9.58
N ASN A 61 -19.95 14.10 -10.23
CA ASN A 61 -19.99 13.87 -11.67
C ASN A 61 -19.65 15.12 -12.49
N ARG A 62 -19.87 16.34 -11.97
CA ARG A 62 -19.42 17.59 -12.59
C ARG A 62 -17.90 17.74 -12.49
N LEU A 63 -17.32 17.52 -11.32
CA LEU A 63 -15.87 17.54 -11.10
C LEU A 63 -15.17 16.54 -12.02
N LEU A 64 -15.67 15.30 -12.06
CA LEU A 64 -15.10 14.24 -12.89
C LEU A 64 -15.27 14.48 -14.39
N ARG A 65 -16.40 15.07 -14.83
CA ARG A 65 -16.62 15.41 -16.25
C ARG A 65 -15.68 16.50 -16.73
N ARG A 66 -15.38 17.49 -15.89
CA ARG A 66 -14.40 18.52 -16.24
C ARG A 66 -12.97 17.99 -16.13
N GLY A 67 -12.72 17.09 -15.18
CA GLY A 67 -11.49 16.30 -15.06
C GLY A 67 -10.28 17.07 -14.53
N ARG A 68 -10.29 18.40 -14.61
CA ARG A 68 -9.25 19.27 -14.06
C ARG A 68 -9.78 20.66 -13.67
N ALA A 69 -9.07 21.34 -12.80
CA ALA A 69 -9.24 22.74 -12.42
C ALA A 69 -7.88 23.35 -12.15
N GLY A 70 -7.67 24.65 -12.27
CA GLY A 70 -6.32 25.17 -12.10
C GLY A 70 -6.17 26.67 -12.08
N THR A 71 -4.97 27.07 -11.72
CA THR A 71 -4.48 28.45 -11.74
C THR A 71 -3.19 28.48 -12.54
N ASP A 72 -2.64 29.67 -12.79
CA ASP A 72 -1.35 29.83 -13.46
C ASP A 72 -0.18 29.13 -12.73
N GLN A 73 -0.35 28.75 -11.45
CA GLN A 73 0.71 28.18 -10.61
C GLN A 73 0.61 26.66 -10.44
N PHE A 74 -0.60 26.10 -10.52
CA PHE A 74 -0.85 24.67 -10.34
C PHE A 74 -2.18 24.26 -10.96
N ASP A 75 -2.22 23.02 -11.43
CA ASP A 75 -3.43 22.33 -11.86
C ASP A 75 -3.82 21.26 -10.83
N LEU A 76 -5.11 21.00 -10.73
CA LEU A 76 -5.76 19.98 -9.95
C LEU A 76 -6.38 18.97 -10.91
N LEU A 77 -5.93 17.73 -10.87
CA LEU A 77 -6.50 16.63 -11.65
C LEU A 77 -7.51 15.87 -10.80
N PHE A 78 -8.71 15.64 -11.34
CA PHE A 78 -9.79 14.95 -10.66
C PHE A 78 -9.91 13.52 -11.14
N LYS A 79 -9.85 12.56 -10.19
CA LYS A 79 -10.07 11.14 -10.46
C LYS A 79 -11.15 10.58 -9.53
N PRO A 80 -11.95 9.60 -9.98
CA PRO A 80 -12.90 8.96 -9.09
C PRO A 80 -12.14 8.21 -8.00
N TRP A 81 -12.57 8.34 -6.75
CA TRP A 81 -12.08 7.45 -5.72
C TRP A 81 -12.52 6.02 -6.02
N SER A 82 -11.62 5.06 -5.86
CA SER A 82 -11.93 3.64 -5.97
C SER A 82 -11.36 2.92 -4.75
N ARG A 83 -12.02 1.83 -4.34
CA ARG A 83 -11.56 1.00 -3.21
C ARG A 83 -10.16 0.41 -3.39
N HIS A 84 -9.69 0.34 -4.63
CA HIS A 84 -8.38 -0.19 -5.00
C HIS A 84 -7.37 0.91 -5.32
N THR A 85 -7.80 2.17 -5.34
CA THR A 85 -6.91 3.31 -5.52
C THR A 85 -5.90 3.27 -4.38
N GLN A 86 -4.62 3.10 -4.71
CA GLN A 86 -3.49 2.98 -3.77
C GLN A 86 -3.43 1.69 -2.94
N ALA A 87 -4.24 0.67 -3.24
CA ALA A 87 -4.06 -0.67 -2.67
C ALA A 87 -2.77 -1.29 -3.23
N THR A 88 -1.63 -0.92 -2.64
CA THR A 88 -0.35 -1.55 -2.95
C THR A 88 -0.27 -2.80 -2.10
N GLY A 89 -0.33 -3.98 -2.73
CA GLY A 89 -0.10 -5.24 -2.03
C GLY A 89 1.32 -5.24 -1.47
N ILE A 90 1.46 -5.04 -0.16
CA ILE A 90 2.75 -5.20 0.51
C ILE A 90 2.93 -6.69 0.77
N SER A 91 3.86 -7.33 0.07
CA SER A 91 4.40 -8.62 0.50
C SER A 91 5.41 -8.33 1.60
N MET A 92 5.10 -8.72 2.83
CA MET A 92 6.03 -8.62 3.96
C MET A 92 6.66 -10.00 4.19
N PRO A 93 7.82 -10.31 3.57
CA PRO A 93 8.52 -11.57 3.84
C PRO A 93 8.98 -11.60 5.30
N PHE A 94 8.36 -12.43 6.12
CA PHE A 94 8.89 -12.74 7.44
C PHE A 94 9.96 -13.81 7.30
N VAL A 95 11.11 -13.59 7.92
CA VAL A 95 12.14 -14.62 8.10
C VAL A 95 11.96 -15.22 9.49
N ILE A 96 11.56 -16.49 9.54
CA ILE A 96 11.25 -17.21 10.78
C ILE A 96 12.38 -18.19 11.08
N PRO A 97 13.03 -18.11 12.24
CA PRO A 97 13.96 -19.14 12.69
C PRO A 97 13.17 -20.37 13.19
N LEU A 98 13.53 -21.54 12.67
CA LEU A 98 12.94 -22.83 13.03
C LEU A 98 14.00 -23.75 13.63
N ALA A 99 13.60 -24.57 14.60
CA ALA A 99 14.41 -25.64 15.16
C ALA A 99 13.69 -26.97 14.97
N LEU A 100 14.11 -27.74 13.97
CA LEU A 100 13.55 -29.05 13.66
C LEU A 100 14.13 -30.10 14.63
N ARG A 101 13.24 -30.91 15.20
CA ARG A 101 13.58 -32.03 16.09
C ARG A 101 13.29 -33.36 15.40
N GLY A 102 14.10 -34.37 15.68
CA GLY A 102 13.93 -35.71 15.11
C GLY A 102 14.58 -35.92 13.73
N VAL A 103 15.25 -34.90 13.17
CA VAL A 103 16.07 -35.07 11.96
C VAL A 103 17.33 -35.86 12.33
N PRO A 104 17.64 -36.98 11.64
CA PRO A 104 18.85 -37.74 11.89
C PRO A 104 20.11 -36.89 11.72
N VAL A 105 21.06 -37.02 12.63
CA VAL A 105 22.32 -36.22 12.69
C VAL A 105 23.10 -36.22 11.37
N ASN A 106 23.14 -37.35 10.67
CA ASN A 106 23.81 -37.48 9.37
C ASN A 106 23.10 -36.72 8.24
N ALA A 107 21.83 -36.38 8.42
CA ALA A 107 21.00 -35.68 7.45
C ALA A 107 20.92 -34.17 7.71
N TRP A 108 21.71 -33.59 8.61
CA TRP A 108 21.68 -32.14 8.87
C TRP A 108 22.41 -31.38 7.78
N THR A 109 21.70 -31.16 6.67
CA THR A 109 22.20 -30.48 5.48
C THR A 109 21.14 -29.53 4.95
N TRP A 110 21.57 -28.54 4.18
CA TRP A 110 20.68 -27.66 3.45
C TRP A 110 19.62 -28.43 2.65
N ARG A 111 20.06 -29.47 1.92
CA ARG A 111 19.19 -30.30 1.09
C ARG A 111 18.06 -30.96 1.90
N THR A 112 18.35 -31.36 3.13
CA THR A 112 17.33 -31.94 4.01
C THR A 112 16.33 -30.90 4.49
N ALA A 113 16.76 -29.66 4.75
CA ALA A 113 15.83 -28.58 5.07
C ALA A 113 14.86 -28.30 3.92
N ASP A 114 15.38 -28.23 2.68
CA ASP A 114 14.57 -28.03 1.48
C ASP A 114 13.56 -29.15 1.24
N VAL A 115 13.93 -30.40 1.57
CA VAL A 115 13.03 -31.57 1.44
C VAL A 115 11.98 -31.62 2.55
N LEU A 116 12.29 -31.17 3.77
CA LEU A 116 11.38 -31.24 4.92
C LEU A 116 10.41 -30.05 5.01
N LEU A 117 10.76 -28.89 4.45
CA LEU A 117 9.98 -27.66 4.55
C LEU A 117 9.23 -27.20 3.27
N PRO A 118 8.98 -28.03 2.23
CA PRO A 118 8.24 -27.58 1.06
C PRO A 118 6.80 -27.20 1.46
N GLY A 119 6.30 -26.11 0.86
CA GLY A 119 4.95 -25.57 1.12
C GLY A 119 4.83 -24.65 2.34
N LEU A 120 5.82 -24.60 3.23
CA LEU A 120 5.85 -23.68 4.38
C LEU A 120 6.62 -22.39 4.08
N GLY A 121 7.56 -22.41 3.13
CA GLY A 121 8.35 -21.26 2.72
C GLY A 121 9.66 -21.66 2.03
N LEU A 122 10.52 -20.68 1.76
CA LEU A 122 11.86 -20.90 1.19
C LEU A 122 12.91 -20.94 2.30
N VAL A 123 13.75 -21.97 2.34
CA VAL A 123 14.90 -21.99 3.25
C VAL A 123 15.91 -20.95 2.76
N VAL A 124 16.22 -19.97 3.60
CA VAL A 124 17.14 -18.87 3.26
C VAL A 124 18.48 -18.99 3.95
N LYS A 125 18.55 -19.75 5.06
CA LYS A 125 19.79 -19.98 5.80
C LYS A 125 19.73 -21.25 6.64
N VAL A 126 20.83 -21.99 6.76
CA VAL A 126 21.04 -22.95 7.85
C VAL A 126 21.92 -22.27 8.91
N ALA A 127 21.61 -22.44 10.19
CA ALA A 127 22.36 -21.78 11.25
C ALA A 127 23.82 -22.26 11.26
N ALA A 128 24.78 -21.35 11.47
CA ALA A 128 26.21 -21.69 11.45
C ALA A 128 26.57 -22.82 12.44
N ALA A 129 25.91 -22.89 13.60
CA ALA A 129 26.14 -23.96 14.58
C ALA A 129 25.64 -25.33 14.08
N THR A 130 24.61 -25.34 13.24
CA THR A 130 24.10 -26.53 12.56
C THR A 130 24.98 -26.92 11.38
N GLU A 131 25.47 -25.97 10.59
CA GLU A 131 26.42 -26.21 9.49
C GLU A 131 27.77 -26.75 10.00
N ALA A 132 28.30 -26.14 11.06
CA ALA A 132 29.53 -26.55 11.72
C ALA A 132 29.35 -27.80 12.62
N ARG A 133 28.11 -28.29 12.78
CA ARG A 133 27.73 -29.39 13.69
C ARG A 133 28.25 -29.20 15.12
N SER A 134 28.43 -27.96 15.56
CA SER A 134 28.95 -27.62 16.88
C SER A 134 27.88 -27.62 17.97
N ASP A 135 26.61 -27.38 17.60
CA ASP A 135 25.43 -27.51 18.46
C ASP A 135 24.42 -28.43 17.76
N MET A 136 24.36 -29.68 18.22
CA MET A 136 23.45 -30.70 17.70
C MET A 136 22.18 -30.88 18.54
N ALA A 137 21.81 -29.89 19.36
CA ALA A 137 20.57 -29.96 20.14
C ALA A 137 19.29 -29.75 19.28
N GLY A 138 19.42 -29.15 18.10
CA GLY A 138 18.33 -29.05 17.13
C GLY A 138 18.80 -28.58 15.75
N PHE A 139 18.12 -29.02 14.70
CA PHE A 139 18.44 -28.63 13.33
C PHE A 139 17.86 -27.24 13.05
N ARG A 140 18.69 -26.20 13.11
CA ARG A 140 18.25 -24.80 13.07
C ARG A 140 18.38 -24.21 11.67
N VAL A 141 17.28 -23.65 11.16
CA VAL A 141 17.18 -23.05 9.82
C VAL A 141 16.34 -21.77 9.85
N CYS A 142 16.56 -20.88 8.90
CA CYS A 142 15.72 -19.70 8.68
C CYS A 142 14.87 -19.91 7.43
N LEU A 143 13.57 -19.71 7.57
CA LEU A 143 12.57 -19.87 6.52
C LEU A 143 11.96 -18.51 6.17
N ARG A 144 11.84 -18.20 4.88
CA ARG A 144 11.16 -16.99 4.39
C ARG A 144 9.78 -17.35 3.86
N THR A 145 8.75 -16.64 4.31
CA THR A 145 7.33 -16.99 4.08
C THR A 145 6.73 -16.43 2.79
N ASP A 146 7.45 -15.57 2.07
CA ASP A 146 6.98 -14.96 0.81
C ASP A 146 7.01 -15.92 -0.39
N TYR A 147 7.57 -17.10 -0.22
CA TYR A 147 7.60 -18.15 -1.22
C TYR A 147 6.56 -19.21 -0.88
N LEU A 148 5.28 -18.89 -1.11
CA LEU A 148 4.25 -19.91 -1.23
C LEU A 148 4.48 -20.58 -2.58
N ALA A 149 5.04 -21.80 -2.55
CA ALA A 149 5.13 -22.65 -3.73
C ALA A 149 3.74 -22.72 -4.37
N ARG A 150 3.67 -22.26 -5.62
CA ARG A 150 2.49 -22.37 -6.50
C ARG A 150 2.26 -23.82 -6.89
#